data_AF-A0A2A2B461-F1
#
_entry.id   AF-A0A2A2B461-F1
#
_cell.length_a   1.000
_cell.length_b   1.000
_cell.length_c   1.000
_cell.angle_alpha   90.00
_cell.angle_beta   90.00
_cell.angle_gamma   90.00
#
_symmetry.space_group_name_H-M   'P 1'
#
loop_
_entity.id
_entity.type
_entity.pdbx_description
1 polymer ?
#
loop_
_entity_poly.entity_id
_entity_poly.type
_entity_poly.pdbx_seq_one_letter_code
_entity_poly.pdbx_strand_id
1 'polypeptide(L)'
;MSRLPISLVTASCSLLLFTFGSIGSAYADSMSALIAQKSVQSNYSSPSYSVVPSAKVSTRSTIQRAGTYRSNTATQPIISTRYSTAHAINRPSYGTQQPAYRYPSVQNQAPVVLPAFLSGNYDNVDNEYLPLLSSAETQSSLAAREVVSMARKMALNERTIIKGGCWDYLNAVFNRAGVSRDTIHKGTYSQGPYARSDEIEVGDWLYYINHGYNRVEHSGLFVGWVDEASKQALILSYAGENRREPARYRVYDLSNVYQIMRPSV
;
A
#
# COMPACT_ATOMS: atom_id res chain seq x y z
N MET A 1 -15.61 -43.03 80.58
CA MET A 1 -14.90 -44.31 80.41
C MET A 1 -15.37 -44.96 79.10
N SER A 2 -14.44 -45.60 78.38
CA SER A 2 -14.64 -46.46 77.18
C SER A 2 -14.87 -45.71 75.85
N ARG A 3 -13.83 -45.45 75.05
CA ARG A 3 -13.13 -46.29 74.04
C ARG A 3 -13.91 -46.49 72.73
N LEU A 4 -13.28 -46.03 71.63
CA LEU A 4 -13.63 -46.15 70.21
C LEU A 4 -13.74 -47.62 69.73
N PRO A 5 -14.25 -47.86 68.51
CA PRO A 5 -13.30 -48.13 67.43
C PRO A 5 -13.62 -47.43 66.09
N ILE A 6 -12.54 -47.22 65.35
CA ILE A 6 -12.45 -46.78 63.96
C ILE A 6 -12.70 -48.00 63.05
N SER A 7 -13.38 -47.83 61.93
CA SER A 7 -13.17 -48.67 60.75
C SER A 7 -13.17 -47.82 59.48
N LEU A 8 -12.02 -47.89 58.80
CA LEU A 8 -11.83 -47.51 57.41
C LEU A 8 -12.49 -48.57 56.51
N VAL A 9 -13.22 -48.14 55.48
CA VAL A 9 -13.36 -48.91 54.24
C VAL A 9 -13.06 -48.01 53.05
N THR A 10 -12.28 -48.61 52.17
CA THR A 10 -11.56 -48.15 51.00
C THR A 10 -12.42 -47.87 49.76
N ALA A 11 -11.96 -46.89 48.99
CA ALA A 11 -11.85 -46.86 47.53
C ALA A 11 -13.08 -47.20 46.65
N SER A 12 -13.51 -46.19 45.89
CA SER A 12 -13.56 -46.31 44.42
C SER A 12 -13.69 -44.93 43.79
N CYS A 13 -12.58 -44.40 43.29
CA CYS A 13 -12.54 -43.32 42.31
C CYS A 13 -13.19 -43.85 41.02
N SER A 14 -14.40 -43.42 40.72
CA SER A 14 -15.00 -43.62 39.40
C SER A 14 -14.25 -42.75 38.40
N LEU A 15 -13.24 -43.36 37.77
CA LEU A 15 -12.52 -42.87 36.60
C LEU A 15 -13.53 -42.78 35.45
N LEU A 16 -14.10 -41.61 35.22
CA LEU A 16 -14.81 -41.29 33.98
C LEU A 16 -13.75 -41.19 32.88
N LEU A 17 -13.49 -42.31 32.22
CA LEU A 17 -12.75 -42.40 30.96
C LEU A 17 -13.53 -41.64 29.89
N PHE A 18 -13.31 -40.34 29.80
CA PHE A 18 -13.52 -39.61 28.56
C PHE A 18 -12.44 -40.06 27.58
N THR A 19 -12.80 -41.02 26.74
CA THR A 19 -12.10 -41.30 25.49
C THR A 19 -12.27 -40.09 24.58
N PHE A 20 -11.42 -39.08 24.77
CA PHE A 20 -11.21 -38.06 23.76
C PHE A 20 -10.57 -38.76 22.57
N GLY A 21 -11.39 -38.99 21.54
CA GLY A 21 -10.92 -39.36 20.22
C GLY A 21 -9.84 -38.40 19.78
N SER A 22 -8.72 -38.97 19.35
CA SER A 22 -7.62 -38.28 18.68
C SER A 22 -8.11 -37.73 17.34
N ILE A 23 -8.92 -36.68 17.37
CA ILE A 23 -9.14 -35.82 16.22
C ILE A 23 -7.94 -34.88 16.22
N GLY A 24 -7.05 -35.08 15.25
CA GLY A 24 -5.78 -34.38 15.14
C GLY A 24 -5.96 -32.89 15.37
N SER A 25 -5.28 -32.37 16.39
CA SER A 25 -5.03 -30.95 16.50
C SER A 25 -4.05 -30.60 15.37
N ALA A 26 -4.60 -30.22 14.22
CA ALA A 26 -3.87 -29.38 13.29
C ALA A 26 -3.56 -28.09 14.05
N TYR A 27 -2.34 -28.03 14.56
CA TYR A 27 -1.72 -26.85 15.16
C TYR A 27 -1.92 -25.72 14.15
N ALA A 28 -2.80 -24.76 14.46
CA ALA A 28 -2.98 -23.58 13.64
C ALA A 28 -1.78 -22.66 13.89
N ASP A 29 -0.67 -22.97 13.23
CA ASP A 29 0.46 -22.08 13.04
C ASP A 29 -0.08 -20.73 12.49
N SER A 30 0.43 -19.61 13.01
CA SER A 30 0.15 -18.20 12.61
C SER A 30 -0.39 -17.97 11.18
N MET A 31 -1.16 -16.90 10.92
CA MET A 31 -1.58 -16.49 9.58
C MET A 31 -0.39 -16.47 8.61
N SER A 32 0.82 -16.04 9.01
CA SER A 32 2.05 -16.19 8.22
C SER A 32 2.36 -17.62 7.78
N ALA A 33 2.11 -18.63 8.61
CA ALA A 33 2.26 -20.04 8.25
C ALA A 33 1.13 -20.54 7.34
N LEU A 34 -0.12 -20.14 7.59
CA LEU A 34 -1.25 -20.40 6.69
C LEU A 34 -0.98 -19.82 5.28
N ILE A 35 -0.35 -18.65 5.23
CA ILE A 35 0.03 -17.99 3.98
C ILE A 35 1.20 -18.70 3.33
N ALA A 36 2.23 -19.10 4.08
CA ALA A 36 3.33 -19.90 3.52
C ALA A 36 2.81 -21.18 2.85
N GLN A 37 1.76 -21.79 3.41
CA GLN A 37 1.08 -22.92 2.78
C GLN A 37 0.29 -22.50 1.52
N LYS A 38 -0.50 -21.42 1.59
CA LYS A 38 -1.30 -20.93 0.45
C LYS A 38 -0.45 -20.40 -0.72
N SER A 39 0.68 -19.75 -0.44
CA SER A 39 1.60 -19.21 -1.45
C SER A 39 2.37 -20.31 -2.17
N VAL A 40 2.68 -21.42 -1.49
CA VAL A 40 3.23 -22.63 -2.11
C VAL A 40 2.15 -23.34 -2.95
N GLN A 41 0.89 -23.37 -2.49
CA GLN A 41 -0.22 -23.94 -3.26
C GLN A 41 -0.61 -23.13 -4.50
N SER A 42 -0.47 -21.80 -4.51
CA SER A 42 -0.71 -20.98 -5.70
C SER A 42 0.22 -21.30 -6.87
N ASN A 43 1.37 -21.95 -6.61
CA ASN A 43 2.27 -22.43 -7.66
C ASN A 43 1.87 -23.80 -8.23
N TYR A 44 0.90 -24.50 -7.63
CA TYR A 44 0.49 -25.86 -8.03
C TYR A 44 -1.00 -26.03 -8.34
N SER A 45 -1.78 -24.96 -8.37
CA SER A 45 -3.20 -25.06 -8.72
C SER A 45 -3.68 -23.79 -9.40
N SER A 46 -3.65 -23.81 -10.73
CA SER A 46 -4.52 -22.98 -11.56
C SER A 46 -5.80 -23.77 -11.83
N PRO A 47 -6.94 -23.47 -11.19
CA PRO A 47 -8.22 -23.88 -11.76
C PRO A 47 -8.42 -23.06 -13.04
N SER A 48 -8.72 -23.76 -14.13
CA SER A 48 -9.10 -23.19 -15.42
C SER A 48 -10.39 -22.37 -15.28
N TYR A 49 -10.26 -21.10 -14.90
CA TYR A 49 -11.34 -20.15 -15.06
C TYR A 49 -11.47 -19.80 -16.54
N SER A 50 -12.64 -20.14 -17.10
CA SER A 50 -13.08 -19.77 -18.43
C SER A 50 -12.84 -18.26 -18.65
N VAL A 51 -11.99 -17.96 -19.63
CA VAL A 51 -11.67 -16.59 -20.05
C VAL A 51 -12.94 -15.98 -20.63
N VAL A 52 -13.62 -15.14 -19.84
CA VAL A 52 -14.60 -14.21 -20.39
C VAL A 52 -13.81 -13.23 -21.27
N PRO A 53 -14.13 -13.09 -22.57
CA PRO A 53 -13.32 -12.24 -23.45
C PRO A 53 -13.39 -10.80 -22.95
N SER A 54 -12.21 -10.21 -22.70
CA SER A 54 -12.09 -8.76 -22.50
C SER A 54 -12.73 -8.06 -23.70
N ALA A 55 -13.82 -7.33 -23.46
CA ALA A 55 -14.36 -6.42 -24.44
C ALA A 55 -13.25 -5.42 -24.82
N LYS A 56 -12.76 -5.49 -26.06
CA LYS A 56 -11.87 -4.46 -26.61
C LYS A 56 -12.67 -3.17 -26.71
N VAL A 57 -12.54 -2.29 -25.71
CA VAL A 57 -12.98 -0.91 -25.85
C VAL A 57 -11.96 -0.20 -26.74
N SER A 58 -12.32 -0.09 -28.02
CA SER A 58 -11.59 0.75 -28.99
C SER A 58 -12.00 2.20 -28.76
N THR A 59 -11.25 2.95 -27.95
CA THR A 59 -11.36 4.41 -27.94
C THR A 59 -10.53 4.97 -29.10
N ARG A 60 -11.14 5.00 -30.30
CA ARG A 60 -10.60 5.76 -31.44
C ARG A 60 -10.79 7.26 -31.16
N SER A 61 -9.89 7.85 -30.39
CA SER A 61 -9.83 9.31 -30.24
C SER A 61 -9.06 9.90 -31.42
N THR A 62 -9.79 10.33 -32.46
CA THR A 62 -9.25 11.19 -33.52
C THR A 62 -9.16 12.62 -33.02
N ILE A 63 -8.04 12.97 -32.37
CA ILE A 63 -7.65 14.37 -32.23
C ILE A 63 -6.81 14.70 -33.47
N GLN A 64 -7.40 15.42 -34.42
CA GLN A 64 -6.69 16.03 -35.53
C GLN A 64 -5.80 17.15 -34.98
N ARG A 65 -4.49 16.89 -34.88
CA ARG A 65 -3.49 17.94 -34.63
C ARG A 65 -2.99 18.46 -35.97
N ALA A 66 -3.33 19.72 -36.25
CA ALA A 66 -2.84 20.46 -37.41
C ALA A 66 -1.32 20.69 -37.34
N GLY A 67 -0.66 20.54 -38.49
CA GLY A 67 0.50 21.35 -38.88
C GLY A 67 1.88 20.89 -38.42
N THR A 68 2.61 20.30 -39.35
CA THR A 68 4.07 20.10 -39.36
C THR A 68 4.86 21.40 -39.31
N TYR A 69 5.83 21.51 -38.40
CA TYR A 69 7.10 22.21 -38.68
C TYR A 69 8.27 21.52 -37.94
N ARG A 70 9.18 20.94 -38.73
CA ARG A 70 10.52 20.51 -38.32
C ARG A 70 11.34 21.73 -37.90
N SER A 71 12.10 21.63 -36.81
CA SER A 71 13.37 22.35 -36.63
C SER A 71 14.24 21.62 -35.59
N ASN A 72 15.35 21.04 -36.07
CA ASN A 72 16.49 20.65 -35.24
C ASN A 72 17.25 21.91 -34.81
N THR A 73 17.69 22.00 -33.56
CA THR A 73 19.13 22.05 -33.16
C THR A 73 19.27 22.41 -31.69
N ALA A 74 20.23 21.74 -31.06
CA ALA A 74 20.68 21.94 -29.68
C ALA A 74 21.46 23.25 -29.54
N THR A 75 21.24 24.00 -28.46
CA THR A 75 22.31 24.74 -27.76
C THR A 75 21.85 25.20 -26.36
N GLN A 76 22.67 24.88 -25.36
CA GLN A 76 22.61 25.34 -23.96
C GLN A 76 22.92 26.85 -23.85
N PRO A 77 22.32 27.62 -22.92
CA PRO A 77 22.80 28.98 -22.64
C PRO A 77 23.77 29.02 -21.45
N ILE A 78 24.98 29.51 -21.73
CA ILE A 78 25.96 30.01 -20.75
C ILE A 78 25.53 31.41 -20.32
N ILE A 79 25.55 31.66 -19.01
CA ILE A 79 25.29 32.96 -18.38
C ILE A 79 26.57 33.81 -18.46
N SER A 80 26.50 35.03 -19.01
CA SER A 80 27.49 36.07 -18.72
C SER A 80 26.89 37.48 -18.81
N THR A 81 27.27 38.30 -17.83
CA THR A 81 26.64 39.56 -17.46
C THR A 81 27.58 40.73 -17.76
N ARG A 82 27.08 41.73 -18.51
CA ARG A 82 27.40 43.19 -18.58
C ARG A 82 28.87 43.65 -18.66
N TYR A 83 29.17 44.59 -19.57
CA TYR A 83 29.32 46.05 -19.34
C TYR A 83 29.59 46.79 -20.68
N SER A 84 29.17 48.05 -20.73
CA SER A 84 29.07 48.97 -21.88
C SER A 84 30.42 49.43 -22.45
N THR A 85 30.44 49.93 -23.71
CA THR A 85 30.83 51.30 -24.15
C THR A 85 30.85 51.39 -25.69
N ALA A 86 30.40 52.52 -26.23
CA ALA A 86 30.12 52.79 -27.64
C ALA A 86 31.35 53.06 -28.51
N HIS A 87 31.29 52.68 -29.80
CA HIS A 87 31.87 53.43 -30.92
C HIS A 87 31.09 53.15 -32.22
N ALA A 88 30.67 54.21 -32.90
CA ALA A 88 29.94 54.18 -34.15
C ALA A 88 30.88 54.11 -35.36
N ILE A 89 30.62 53.22 -36.31
CA ILE A 89 31.05 53.34 -37.71
C ILE A 89 29.91 52.86 -38.61
N ASN A 90 29.40 53.78 -39.44
CA ASN A 90 28.38 53.54 -40.46
C ASN A 90 28.93 52.68 -41.61
N ARG A 91 28.21 51.62 -41.98
CA ARG A 91 28.34 50.95 -43.28
C ARG A 91 26.96 50.45 -43.72
N PRO A 92 26.43 50.85 -44.88
CA PRO A 92 25.16 50.34 -45.36
C PRO A 92 25.39 48.97 -46.00
N SER A 93 24.70 47.94 -45.50
CA SER A 93 24.58 46.65 -46.15
C SER A 93 23.11 46.36 -46.38
N TYR A 94 22.72 46.24 -47.65
CA TYR A 94 21.39 45.86 -48.09
C TYR A 94 21.11 44.41 -47.67
N GLY A 95 20.21 44.22 -46.72
CA GLY A 95 19.76 42.91 -46.26
C GLY A 95 18.29 42.97 -45.85
N THR A 96 17.47 42.21 -46.56
CA THR A 96 16.02 42.08 -46.38
C THR A 96 15.66 41.61 -44.97
N GLN A 97 15.05 42.48 -44.16
CA GLN A 97 14.52 42.13 -42.84
C GLN A 97 13.07 41.64 -42.96
N GLN A 98 12.84 40.37 -42.64
CA GLN A 98 11.50 39.84 -42.34
C GLN A 98 11.15 40.12 -40.87
N PRO A 99 9.91 40.52 -40.53
CA PRO A 99 9.52 40.76 -39.16
C PRO A 99 9.28 39.43 -38.42
N ALA A 100 10.16 39.12 -37.46
CA ALA A 100 9.95 38.01 -36.54
C ALA A 100 8.90 38.40 -35.49
N TYR A 101 7.66 37.96 -35.67
CA TYR A 101 6.63 38.02 -34.64
C TYR A 101 7.03 37.10 -33.47
N ARG A 102 7.52 37.70 -32.39
CA ARG A 102 7.81 37.02 -31.12
C ARG A 102 6.52 36.95 -30.32
N TYR A 103 5.84 35.81 -30.36
CA TYR A 103 4.73 35.55 -29.45
C TYR A 103 5.26 35.44 -28.01
N PRO A 104 4.62 36.09 -27.02
CA PRO A 104 4.95 35.87 -25.62
C PRO A 104 4.59 34.43 -25.25
N SER A 105 5.57 33.66 -24.78
CA SER A 105 5.33 32.35 -24.19
C SER A 105 4.62 32.55 -22.86
N VAL A 106 3.29 32.42 -22.86
CA VAL A 106 2.52 32.32 -21.62
C VAL A 106 2.86 30.98 -20.99
N GLN A 107 3.58 31.02 -19.87
CA GLN A 107 3.91 29.85 -19.07
C GLN A 107 2.63 29.42 -18.35
N ASN A 108 1.80 28.63 -19.04
CA ASN A 108 0.60 28.04 -18.46
C ASN A 108 1.02 27.05 -17.38
N GLN A 109 1.13 27.53 -16.13
CA GLN A 109 1.06 26.65 -14.97
C GLN A 109 -0.33 26.03 -14.99
N ALA A 110 -0.40 24.73 -15.26
CA ALA A 110 -1.64 23.98 -15.07
C ALA A 110 -2.08 24.17 -13.61
N PRO A 111 -3.36 24.46 -13.34
CA PRO A 111 -3.84 24.59 -11.98
C PRO A 111 -3.51 23.32 -11.20
N VAL A 112 -3.01 23.48 -9.97
CA VAL A 112 -2.79 22.38 -9.03
C VAL A 112 -4.17 21.85 -8.64
N VAL A 113 -4.71 20.93 -9.43
CA VAL A 113 -5.96 20.24 -9.08
C VAL A 113 -5.63 19.29 -7.95
N LEU A 114 -6.05 19.65 -6.73
CA LEU A 114 -5.97 18.74 -5.59
C LEU A 114 -6.68 17.42 -5.95
N PRO A 115 -6.11 16.25 -5.61
CA PRO A 115 -6.79 14.98 -5.81
C PRO A 115 -8.21 15.03 -5.28
N ALA A 116 -9.20 14.60 -6.07
CA ALA A 116 -10.62 14.72 -5.72
C ALA A 116 -10.96 14.10 -4.35
N PHE A 117 -10.22 13.09 -3.91
CA PHE A 117 -10.42 12.46 -2.60
C PHE A 117 -10.07 13.39 -1.43
N LEU A 118 -9.18 14.38 -1.59
CA LEU A 118 -8.87 15.33 -0.51
C LEU A 118 -10.06 16.22 -0.14
N SER A 119 -11.06 16.31 -1.01
CA SER A 119 -12.31 17.04 -0.76
C SER A 119 -13.46 16.15 -0.27
N GLY A 120 -13.22 14.83 -0.17
CA GLY A 120 -14.22 13.86 0.26
C GLY A 120 -14.41 13.86 1.78
N ASN A 121 -15.63 13.57 2.23
CA ASN A 121 -15.91 13.22 3.62
C ASN A 121 -16.01 11.69 3.72
N TYR A 122 -15.07 11.07 4.43
CA TYR A 122 -14.98 9.62 4.57
C TYR A 122 -15.18 9.21 6.02
N ASP A 123 -15.93 8.13 6.24
CA ASP A 123 -16.15 7.53 7.56
C ASP A 123 -15.04 6.55 7.98
N ASN A 124 -14.21 6.13 7.02
CA ASN A 124 -13.15 5.14 7.17
C ASN A 124 -11.73 5.71 7.06
N VAL A 125 -11.57 7.03 7.12
CA VAL A 125 -10.30 7.74 7.32
C VAL A 125 -10.58 9.09 7.97
N ASP A 126 -9.81 9.49 8.98
CA ASP A 126 -9.97 10.81 9.58
C ASP A 126 -9.32 11.88 8.67
N ASN A 127 -9.96 13.03 8.53
CA ASN A 127 -9.53 14.09 7.59
C ASN A 127 -8.10 14.58 7.84
N GLU A 128 -7.62 14.51 9.09
CA GLU A 128 -6.25 14.87 9.47
C GLU A 128 -5.18 14.02 8.77
N TYR A 129 -5.54 12.79 8.35
CA TYR A 129 -4.62 11.86 7.70
C TYR A 129 -4.69 11.87 6.18
N LEU A 130 -5.66 12.59 5.57
CA LEU A 130 -5.77 12.71 4.12
C LEU A 130 -4.52 13.31 3.47
N PRO A 131 -3.84 14.33 4.05
CA PRO A 131 -2.57 14.81 3.52
C PRO A 131 -1.47 13.74 3.51
N LEU A 132 -1.37 12.93 4.57
CA LEU A 132 -0.38 11.84 4.65
C LEU A 132 -0.63 10.77 3.57
N LEU A 133 -1.89 10.39 3.37
CA LEU A 133 -2.28 9.47 2.29
C LEU A 133 -1.99 10.04 0.90
N SER A 134 -2.22 11.34 0.69
CA SER A 134 -1.88 12.01 -0.59
C SER A 134 -0.37 12.08 -0.83
N SER A 135 0.43 12.33 0.21
CA SER A 135 1.89 12.29 0.10
C SER A 135 2.38 10.89 -0.27
N ALA A 136 1.79 9.85 0.33
CA ALA A 136 2.10 8.45 0.00
C ALA A 136 1.82 8.07 -1.46
N GLU A 137 0.80 8.66 -2.10
CA GLU A 137 0.57 8.44 -3.54
C GLU A 137 1.49 9.27 -4.43
N THR A 138 1.87 10.47 -4.00
CA THR A 138 2.55 11.44 -4.88
C THR A 138 4.08 11.41 -4.77
N GLN A 139 4.62 10.93 -3.65
CA GLN A 139 6.06 11.02 -3.32
C GLN A 139 6.77 9.67 -3.23
N SER A 140 6.06 8.56 -3.41
CA SER A 140 6.63 7.22 -3.30
C SER A 140 7.12 6.66 -4.64
N SER A 141 7.82 5.52 -4.57
CA SER A 141 8.23 4.77 -5.76
C SER A 141 7.02 4.42 -6.64
N LEU A 142 7.27 4.09 -7.91
CA LEU A 142 6.21 3.67 -8.84
C LEU A 142 5.38 2.53 -8.27
N ALA A 143 6.02 1.46 -7.79
CA ALA A 143 5.35 0.28 -7.25
C ALA A 143 4.49 0.63 -6.01
N ALA A 144 5.06 1.41 -5.08
CA ALA A 144 4.38 1.88 -3.88
C ALA A 144 3.16 2.75 -4.21
N ARG A 145 3.31 3.69 -5.16
CA ARG A 145 2.21 4.54 -5.60
C ARG A 145 1.04 3.72 -6.14
N GLU A 146 1.29 2.73 -7.00
CA GLU A 146 0.21 1.91 -7.58
C GLU A 146 -0.55 1.14 -6.50
N VAL A 147 0.14 0.55 -5.51
CA VAL A 147 -0.53 -0.17 -4.41
C VAL A 147 -1.29 0.75 -3.46
N VAL A 148 -0.74 1.92 -3.11
CA VAL A 148 -1.42 2.89 -2.24
C VAL A 148 -2.64 3.50 -2.95
N SER A 149 -2.51 3.87 -4.22
CA SER A 149 -3.62 4.39 -5.03
C SER A 149 -4.74 3.36 -5.20
N MET A 150 -4.37 2.09 -5.45
CA MET A 150 -5.33 1.01 -5.54
C MET A 150 -6.02 0.76 -4.19
N ALA A 151 -5.27 0.73 -3.09
CA ALA A 151 -5.81 0.61 -1.75
C ALA A 151 -6.83 1.72 -1.43
N ARG A 152 -6.49 2.98 -1.72
CA ARG A 152 -7.36 4.14 -1.51
C ARG A 152 -8.63 4.01 -2.35
N LYS A 153 -8.49 3.67 -3.63
CA LYS A 153 -9.62 3.48 -4.54
C LYS A 153 -10.56 2.39 -3.99
N MET A 154 -10.02 1.25 -3.61
CA MET A 154 -10.80 0.13 -3.07
C MET A 154 -11.50 0.49 -1.75
N ALA A 155 -10.81 1.18 -0.84
CA ALA A 155 -11.33 1.49 0.49
C ALA A 155 -12.31 2.67 0.50
N LEU A 156 -11.94 3.79 -0.14
CA LEU A 156 -12.65 5.06 -0.02
C LEU A 156 -13.68 5.28 -1.14
N ASN A 157 -13.37 4.88 -2.38
CA ASN A 157 -14.24 5.13 -3.52
C ASN A 157 -15.19 3.95 -3.79
N GLU A 158 -14.64 2.75 -3.94
CA GLU A 158 -15.39 1.55 -4.29
C GLU A 158 -16.06 0.90 -3.07
N ARG A 159 -15.61 1.24 -1.85
CA ARG A 159 -16.02 0.61 -0.59
C ARG A 159 -16.00 -0.93 -0.70
N THR A 160 -14.93 -1.46 -1.28
CA THR A 160 -14.76 -2.88 -1.59
C THR A 160 -14.80 -3.70 -0.30
N ILE A 161 -15.59 -4.78 -0.33
CA ILE A 161 -15.65 -5.81 0.73
C ILE A 161 -15.21 -7.12 0.10
N ILE A 162 -14.25 -7.79 0.74
CA ILE A 162 -13.70 -9.09 0.29
C ILE A 162 -14.02 -10.15 1.33
N LYS A 163 -14.48 -11.33 0.86
CA LYS A 163 -14.60 -12.51 1.71
C LYS A 163 -13.20 -12.98 2.11
N GLY A 164 -12.90 -12.95 3.41
CA GLY A 164 -11.59 -13.30 3.93
C GLY A 164 -11.09 -12.29 4.95
N GLY A 165 -9.82 -12.41 5.34
CA GLY A 165 -9.19 -11.57 6.34
C GLY A 165 -8.42 -10.39 5.77
N CYS A 166 -7.65 -9.72 6.63
CA CYS A 166 -6.73 -8.64 6.27
C CYS A 166 -5.79 -9.03 5.12
N TRP A 167 -5.31 -10.28 5.13
CA TRP A 167 -4.44 -10.80 4.09
C TRP A 167 -5.10 -10.85 2.72
N ASP A 168 -6.32 -11.37 2.64
CA ASP A 168 -7.05 -11.52 1.36
C ASP A 168 -7.30 -10.16 0.71
N TYR A 169 -7.56 -9.14 1.54
CA TYR A 169 -7.76 -7.78 1.08
C TYR A 169 -6.48 -7.19 0.47
N LEU A 170 -5.35 -7.28 1.17
CA LEU A 170 -4.07 -6.80 0.65
C LEU A 170 -3.62 -7.59 -0.58
N ASN A 171 -3.89 -8.90 -0.62
CA ASN A 171 -3.62 -9.68 -1.81
C ASN A 171 -4.39 -9.14 -3.03
N ALA A 172 -5.66 -8.80 -2.84
CA ALA A 172 -6.47 -8.19 -3.89
C ALA A 172 -5.98 -6.79 -4.30
N VAL A 173 -5.53 -5.97 -3.34
CA VAL A 173 -4.92 -4.66 -3.64
C VAL A 173 -3.72 -4.82 -4.57
N PHE A 174 -2.75 -5.66 -4.21
CA PHE A 174 -1.55 -5.87 -5.02
C PHE A 174 -1.88 -6.46 -6.39
N ASN A 175 -2.76 -7.46 -6.45
CA ASN A 175 -3.17 -8.07 -7.72
C ASN A 175 -3.86 -7.07 -8.65
N ARG A 176 -4.73 -6.21 -8.12
CA ARG A 176 -5.41 -5.18 -8.93
C ARG A 176 -4.49 -4.03 -9.32
N ALA A 177 -3.50 -3.72 -8.50
CA ALA A 177 -2.44 -2.77 -8.83
C ALA A 177 -1.48 -3.33 -9.91
N GLY A 178 -1.45 -4.65 -10.12
CA GLY A 178 -0.53 -5.29 -11.05
C GLY A 178 0.91 -5.26 -10.57
N VAL A 179 1.12 -5.27 -9.25
CA VAL A 179 2.43 -5.08 -8.59
C VAL A 179 2.86 -6.36 -7.89
N SER A 180 4.11 -6.76 -8.11
CA SER A 180 4.75 -7.89 -7.41
C SER A 180 5.19 -7.47 -6.00
N ARG A 181 5.62 -8.43 -5.19
CA ARG A 181 6.13 -8.13 -3.84
C ARG A 181 7.24 -9.07 -3.41
N ASP A 182 8.26 -8.50 -2.78
CA ASP A 182 9.42 -9.21 -2.26
C ASP A 182 9.44 -9.18 -0.73
N THR A 183 9.86 -10.28 -0.10
CA THR A 183 10.02 -10.29 1.37
C THR A 183 11.35 -9.66 1.73
N ILE A 184 11.33 -8.50 2.40
CA ILE A 184 12.54 -7.77 2.79
C ILE A 184 12.91 -7.96 4.26
N HIS A 185 11.93 -8.29 5.10
CA HIS A 185 12.13 -8.63 6.51
C HIS A 185 11.28 -9.84 6.87
N LYS A 186 11.86 -10.78 7.63
CA LYS A 186 11.18 -11.98 8.07
C LYS A 186 11.59 -12.36 9.50
N GLY A 187 10.60 -12.38 10.37
CA GLY A 187 10.64 -12.93 11.71
C GLY A 187 9.40 -13.80 11.96
N THR A 188 9.19 -14.16 13.22
CA THR A 188 8.14 -15.07 13.66
C THR A 188 7.14 -14.35 14.56
N TYR A 189 5.85 -14.63 14.38
CA TYR A 189 4.78 -14.09 15.21
C TYR A 189 5.08 -14.31 16.71
N SER A 190 4.92 -13.25 17.51
CA SER A 190 5.23 -13.21 18.96
C SER A 190 6.69 -13.44 19.37
N GLN A 191 7.60 -13.75 18.45
CA GLN A 191 8.99 -14.09 18.74
C GLN A 191 10.00 -13.12 18.11
N GLY A 192 9.68 -12.53 16.96
CA GLY A 192 10.58 -11.69 16.19
C GLY A 192 11.61 -12.47 15.35
N PRO A 193 12.73 -11.86 14.93
CA PRO A 193 13.08 -10.46 15.17
C PRO A 193 11.99 -9.51 14.64
N TYR A 194 11.85 -8.35 15.27
CA TYR A 194 10.95 -7.31 14.82
C TYR A 194 11.72 -6.30 13.98
N ALA A 195 11.09 -5.78 12.93
CA ALA A 195 11.69 -4.80 12.04
C ALA A 195 11.99 -3.48 12.76
N ARG A 196 13.07 -2.83 12.35
CA ARG A 196 13.37 -1.45 12.76
C ARG A 196 12.51 -0.49 11.95
N SER A 197 12.25 0.70 12.49
CA SER A 197 11.39 1.69 11.82
C SER A 197 11.97 2.15 10.47
N ASP A 198 13.30 2.21 10.36
CA ASP A 198 14.03 2.59 9.14
C ASP A 198 13.98 1.53 8.03
N GLU A 199 13.50 0.31 8.34
CA GLU A 199 13.25 -0.74 7.35
C GLU A 199 11.88 -0.62 6.68
N ILE A 200 10.95 0.17 7.24
CA ILE A 200 9.56 0.25 6.79
C ILE A 200 9.39 1.43 5.82
N GLU A 201 8.86 1.14 4.64
CA GLU A 201 8.65 2.10 3.56
C GLU A 201 7.18 2.16 3.13
N VAL A 202 6.79 3.29 2.54
CA VAL A 202 5.43 3.49 1.99
C VAL A 202 5.08 2.39 0.99
N GLY A 203 3.89 1.82 1.14
CA GLY A 203 3.39 0.73 0.30
C GLY A 203 3.81 -0.65 0.78
N ASP A 204 4.62 -0.76 1.83
CA ASP A 204 4.94 -2.05 2.42
C ASP A 204 3.69 -2.73 2.98
N TRP A 205 3.55 -4.01 2.66
CA TRP A 205 2.63 -4.90 3.34
C TRP A 205 3.31 -5.43 4.59
N LEU A 206 2.77 -5.04 5.74
CA LEU A 206 3.27 -5.42 7.05
C LEU A 206 2.46 -6.56 7.65
N TYR A 207 3.15 -7.43 8.37
CA TYR A 207 2.56 -8.26 9.42
C TYR A 207 3.07 -7.82 10.77
N TYR A 208 2.15 -7.62 11.71
CA TYR A 208 2.45 -7.07 13.01
C TYR A 208 1.50 -7.57 14.08
N ILE A 209 1.90 -7.42 15.33
CA ILE A 209 1.05 -7.69 16.50
C ILE A 209 0.13 -6.49 16.71
N ASN A 210 -1.18 -6.72 16.69
CA ASN A 210 -2.15 -5.66 16.91
C ASN A 210 -2.31 -5.37 18.42
N HIS A 211 -1.56 -4.39 18.91
CA HIS A 211 -1.58 -3.96 20.31
C HIS A 211 -2.95 -3.41 20.76
N GLY A 212 -3.70 -2.81 19.84
CA GLY A 212 -5.06 -2.32 20.11
C GLY A 212 -6.14 -3.41 20.11
N TYR A 213 -5.78 -4.66 19.80
CA TYR A 213 -6.74 -5.76 19.70
C TYR A 213 -6.13 -7.09 20.14
N ASN A 214 -6.15 -7.36 21.45
CA ASN A 214 -5.74 -8.62 22.08
C ASN A 214 -4.36 -9.16 21.68
N ARG A 215 -3.48 -8.31 21.13
CA ARG A 215 -2.15 -8.69 20.64
C ARG A 215 -2.19 -9.84 19.63
N VAL A 216 -3.26 -9.89 18.82
CA VAL A 216 -3.37 -10.91 17.77
C VAL A 216 -2.60 -10.49 16.52
N GLU A 217 -2.34 -11.47 15.68
CA GLU A 217 -1.74 -11.26 14.37
C GLU A 217 -2.62 -10.39 13.47
N HIS A 218 -2.00 -9.46 12.74
CA HIS A 218 -2.69 -8.62 11.77
C HIS A 218 -1.78 -8.25 10.60
N SER A 219 -2.40 -7.91 9.47
CA SER A 219 -1.69 -7.35 8.31
C SER A 219 -2.31 -6.05 7.85
N GLY A 220 -1.47 -5.16 7.31
CA GLY A 220 -1.88 -3.85 6.84
C GLY A 220 -0.91 -3.27 5.82
N LEU A 221 -1.38 -2.29 5.05
CA LEU A 221 -0.54 -1.52 4.14
C LEU A 221 -0.01 -0.28 4.87
N PHE A 222 1.30 -0.11 4.90
CA PHE A 222 1.92 1.08 5.47
C PHE A 222 1.74 2.29 4.56
N VAL A 223 1.18 3.36 5.11
CA VAL A 223 0.98 4.63 4.39
C VAL A 223 2.03 5.66 4.79
N GLY A 224 2.38 5.72 6.07
CA GLY A 224 3.39 6.63 6.58
C GLY A 224 3.39 6.72 8.10
N TRP A 225 4.47 7.23 8.66
CA TRP A 225 4.58 7.52 10.08
C TRP A 225 3.73 8.74 10.45
N VAL A 226 2.94 8.61 11.52
CA VAL A 226 2.32 9.75 12.21
C VAL A 226 3.30 10.27 13.27
N ASP A 227 3.94 9.34 13.98
CA ASP A 227 5.07 9.60 14.86
C ASP A 227 5.98 8.36 14.86
N GLU A 228 7.12 8.44 14.19
CA GLU A 228 8.07 7.34 14.05
C GLU A 228 8.75 6.98 15.38
N ALA A 229 8.99 7.96 16.25
CA ALA A 229 9.68 7.75 17.52
C ALA A 229 8.84 6.88 18.48
N SER A 230 7.52 7.06 18.47
CA SER A 230 6.56 6.21 19.18
C SER A 230 6.01 5.05 18.35
N LYS A 231 6.54 4.85 17.13
CA LYS A 231 6.14 3.81 16.17
C LYS A 231 4.64 3.82 15.84
N GLN A 232 4.04 5.01 15.83
CA GLN A 232 2.65 5.20 15.43
C GLN A 232 2.59 5.52 13.93
N ALA A 233 1.90 4.68 13.18
CA ALA A 233 1.80 4.81 11.72
C ALA A 233 0.36 4.76 11.25
N LEU A 234 0.09 5.48 10.17
CA LEU A 234 -1.15 5.33 9.42
C LEU A 234 -1.08 4.04 8.60
N ILE A 235 -2.02 3.14 8.88
CA ILE A 235 -2.13 1.84 8.20
C ILE A 235 -3.50 1.71 7.55
N LEU A 236 -3.52 1.24 6.30
CA LEU A 236 -4.74 0.64 5.75
C LEU A 236 -4.93 -0.73 6.41
N SER A 237 -6.01 -0.87 7.16
CA SER A 237 -6.38 -2.10 7.86
C SER A 237 -7.75 -2.59 7.39
N TYR A 238 -7.83 -3.89 7.09
CA TYR A 238 -9.09 -4.56 6.79
C TYR A 238 -9.40 -5.60 7.85
N ALA A 239 -10.51 -5.44 8.54
CA ALA A 239 -10.91 -6.36 9.61
C ALA A 239 -11.52 -7.65 9.06
N GLY A 240 -12.17 -7.58 7.89
CA GLY A 240 -12.70 -8.73 7.14
C GLY A 240 -13.68 -9.63 7.89
N GLU A 241 -13.65 -10.91 7.50
CA GLU A 241 -14.48 -12.00 8.02
C GLU A 241 -15.99 -11.75 7.75
N ASN A 242 -16.81 -11.79 8.79
CA ASN A 242 -18.25 -11.55 8.71
C ASN A 242 -18.61 -10.06 8.73
N ARG A 243 -17.62 -9.16 8.80
CA ARG A 243 -17.86 -7.72 8.80
C ARG A 243 -18.19 -7.25 7.38
N ARG A 244 -19.23 -6.41 7.26
CA ARG A 244 -19.67 -5.82 5.99
C ARG A 244 -19.17 -4.38 5.85
N GLU A 245 -17.93 -4.17 6.22
CA GLU A 245 -17.29 -2.86 6.25
C GLU A 245 -16.08 -2.85 5.33
N PRO A 246 -15.82 -1.75 4.59
CA PRO A 246 -14.61 -1.63 3.79
C PRO A 246 -13.38 -1.50 4.70
N ALA A 247 -12.19 -1.58 4.08
CA ALA A 247 -10.96 -1.26 4.79
C ALA A 247 -10.95 0.19 5.29
N ARG A 248 -10.18 0.44 6.34
CA ARG A 248 -10.09 1.74 7.00
C ARG A 248 -8.64 2.15 7.20
N TYR A 249 -8.39 3.45 7.18
CA TYR A 249 -7.12 4.03 7.56
C TYR A 249 -7.18 4.45 9.02
N ARG A 250 -6.33 3.86 9.86
CA ARG A 250 -6.23 4.20 11.28
C ARG A 250 -4.76 4.19 11.71
N VAL A 251 -4.50 4.83 12.84
CA VAL A 251 -3.18 4.80 13.48
C VAL A 251 -3.00 3.48 14.22
N TYR A 252 -1.86 2.82 14.02
CA TYR A 252 -1.46 1.59 14.69
C TYR A 252 -0.07 1.71 15.29
N ASP A 253 0.13 1.03 16.41
CA ASP A 253 1.43 0.76 17.01
C ASP A 253 2.16 -0.35 16.23
N LEU A 254 3.28 0.01 15.61
CA LEU A 254 4.13 -0.88 14.82
C LEU A 254 5.37 -1.39 15.57
N SER A 255 5.34 -1.39 16.91
CA SER A 255 6.44 -1.86 17.74
C SER A 255 6.84 -3.32 17.50
N ASN A 256 5.91 -4.15 17.01
CA ASN A 256 6.11 -5.57 16.76
C ASN A 256 5.73 -5.98 15.32
N VAL A 257 6.26 -5.27 14.32
CA VAL A 257 6.26 -5.72 12.91
C VAL A 257 7.26 -6.85 12.77
N TYR A 258 6.84 -8.03 12.32
CA TYR A 258 7.70 -9.20 12.17
C TYR A 258 7.82 -9.68 10.73
N GLN A 259 7.09 -9.11 9.77
CA GLN A 259 7.32 -9.38 8.36
C GLN A 259 6.98 -8.16 7.51
N ILE A 260 7.82 -7.89 6.52
CA ILE A 260 7.64 -6.83 5.54
C ILE A 260 7.71 -7.43 4.15
N MET A 261 6.66 -7.19 3.35
CA MET A 261 6.66 -7.47 1.92
C MET A 261 6.58 -6.15 1.16
N ARG A 262 7.58 -5.88 0.33
CA ARG A 262 7.75 -4.61 -0.39
C ARG A 262 7.26 -4.71 -1.83
N PRO A 263 6.46 -3.75 -2.33
CA PRO A 263 6.06 -3.71 -3.72
C PRO A 263 7.25 -3.53 -4.68
N SER A 264 7.26 -4.30 -5.77
CA SER A 264 8.29 -4.25 -6.82
C SER A 264 7.67 -4.31 -8.23
N VAL A 265 8.38 -3.75 -9.21
CA VAL A 265 8.02 -3.74 -10.65
C VAL A 265 8.80 -4.78 -11.43
#